data_AF-A0A7C4PQ19-F1
#
_entry.id   AF-A0A7C4PQ19-F1
#
_cell.length_a   1.000
_cell.length_b   1.000
_cell.length_c   1.000
_cell.angle_alpha   90.00
_cell.angle_beta   90.00
_cell.angle_gamma   90.00
#
_symmetry.space_group_name_H-M   'P 1'
#
loop_
_entity.id
_entity.type
_entity.pdbx_description
1 polymer ?
#
loop_
_entity_poly.entity_id
_entity_poly.type
_entity_poly.pdbx_seq_one_letter_code
_entity_poly.pdbx_strand_id
1 'polypeptide(L)'
;MSASPSVLCLEDYADATKRWLVELDSIALPKPEVTPLSVPASRNPQGFLSFRTLGLVKRFGTLVAVFTDGKTLKLALAGNVFDLLDGSARAYTKTLFPFAKSFTLEQNGKVAFRCSYWFAERDDLWPENDIFPLVARLTAEEKAKSRFMLVWNDRAAGQDVTRPELLNKLDLLQ
;
A
#
# COMPACT_ATOMS: atom_id res chain seq x y z
N MET A 1 17.62 -12.73 -22.70
CA MET A 1 17.24 -13.48 -21.49
C MET A 1 16.09 -12.73 -20.87
N SER A 2 14.89 -13.29 -20.92
CA SER A 2 13.68 -12.73 -20.32
C SER A 2 13.86 -12.73 -18.81
N ALA A 3 13.89 -11.56 -18.17
CA ALA A 3 13.80 -11.51 -16.72
C ALA A 3 12.48 -12.17 -16.32
N SER A 4 12.52 -13.14 -15.42
CA SER A 4 11.29 -13.75 -14.87
C SER A 4 10.40 -12.63 -14.33
N PRO A 5 9.09 -12.60 -14.63
CA PRO A 5 8.20 -11.62 -14.02
C PRO A 5 8.29 -11.80 -12.51
N SER A 6 8.78 -10.78 -11.80
CA SER A 6 8.81 -10.79 -10.35
C SER A 6 7.38 -10.64 -9.85
N VAL A 7 6.83 -11.71 -9.30
CA VAL A 7 5.47 -11.74 -8.75
C VAL A 7 5.53 -11.31 -7.29
N LEU A 8 4.73 -10.31 -6.92
CA LEU A 8 4.50 -9.88 -5.54
C LEU A 8 3.34 -10.66 -4.93
N CYS A 9 3.48 -11.02 -3.66
CA CYS A 9 2.39 -11.50 -2.82
C CYS A 9 1.96 -10.35 -1.90
N LEU A 10 0.74 -9.85 -2.07
CA LEU A 10 0.20 -8.74 -1.27
C LEU A 10 -0.95 -9.24 -0.41
N GLU A 11 -0.99 -8.79 0.84
CA GLU A 11 -2.10 -9.02 1.75
C GLU A 11 -3.24 -8.06 1.42
N ASP A 12 -4.49 -8.52 1.48
CA ASP A 12 -5.63 -7.62 1.34
C ASP A 12 -5.69 -6.69 2.56
N TYR A 13 -5.76 -5.39 2.33
CA TYR A 13 -5.74 -4.40 3.39
C TYR A 13 -6.97 -4.48 4.30
N ALA A 14 -8.12 -4.91 3.77
CA ALA A 14 -9.37 -5.05 4.52
C ALA A 14 -9.50 -6.44 5.18
N ASP A 15 -8.79 -7.45 4.68
CA ASP A 15 -8.92 -8.82 5.13
C ASP A 15 -7.56 -9.54 5.13
N ALA A 16 -6.91 -9.57 6.28
CA ALA A 16 -5.59 -10.19 6.45
C ALA A 16 -5.54 -11.70 6.12
N THR A 17 -6.70 -12.36 5.97
CA THR A 17 -6.77 -13.76 5.54
C THR A 17 -6.65 -13.91 4.03
N LYS A 18 -6.93 -12.85 3.26
CA LYS A 18 -6.86 -12.84 1.81
C LYS A 18 -5.51 -12.35 1.32
N ARG A 19 -5.02 -13.00 0.26
CA ARG A 19 -3.75 -12.65 -0.39
C ARG A 19 -3.91 -12.69 -1.90
N TRP A 20 -3.11 -11.86 -2.56
CA TRP A 20 -3.14 -11.62 -3.99
C TRP A 20 -1.75 -11.77 -4.58
N LEU A 21 -1.62 -12.50 -5.69
CA LEU A 21 -0.44 -12.46 -6.53
C LEU A 21 -0.63 -11.36 -7.58
N VAL A 22 0.39 -10.51 -7.70
CA VAL A 22 0.40 -9.39 -8.66
C VAL A 22 1.74 -9.39 -9.39
N GLU A 23 1.71 -9.39 -10.71
CA GLU A 23 2.93 -9.22 -11.49
C GLU A 23 3.44 -7.79 -11.36
N LEU A 24 4.72 -7.61 -10.99
CA LEU A 24 5.29 -6.28 -10.76
C LEU A 24 5.15 -5.37 -11.98
N ASP A 25 5.29 -5.91 -13.20
CA ASP A 25 5.18 -5.14 -14.44
C ASP A 25 3.73 -4.69 -14.72
N SER A 26 2.75 -5.39 -14.14
CA SER A 26 1.34 -5.08 -14.28
C SER A 26 0.80 -4.15 -13.20
N ILE A 27 1.48 -4.02 -12.05
CA ILE A 27 0.93 -3.39 -10.84
C ILE A 27 0.54 -1.92 -11.03
N ALA A 28 1.16 -1.25 -12.00
CA ALA A 28 0.85 0.12 -12.36
C ALA A 28 -0.38 0.23 -13.26
N LEU A 29 -0.84 -0.84 -13.92
CA LEU A 29 -1.92 -0.76 -14.89
C LEU A 29 -3.25 -0.33 -14.22
N PRO A 30 -4.16 0.33 -14.97
CA PRO A 30 -5.48 0.70 -14.44
C PRO A 30 -6.29 -0.51 -13.93
N LYS A 31 -6.04 -1.69 -14.51
CA LYS A 31 -6.58 -2.99 -14.11
C LYS A 31 -5.43 -4.00 -14.15
N PRO A 32 -4.60 -4.10 -13.10
CA PRO A 32 -3.57 -5.12 -13.04
C PRO A 32 -4.23 -6.49 -12.99
N GLU A 33 -3.60 -7.51 -13.56
CA GLU A 33 -4.03 -8.88 -13.35
C GLU A 33 -3.66 -9.27 -11.92
N VAL A 34 -4.68 -9.57 -11.11
CA VAL A 34 -4.49 -10.11 -9.76
C VAL A 34 -5.01 -11.53 -9.74
N THR A 35 -4.23 -12.44 -9.15
CA THR A 35 -4.65 -13.82 -8.94
C THR A 35 -4.93 -14.03 -7.45
N PRO A 36 -6.18 -14.35 -7.05
CA PRO A 36 -6.47 -14.68 -5.65
C PRO A 36 -5.73 -15.96 -5.26
N LEU A 37 -5.12 -15.96 -4.07
CA LEU A 37 -4.56 -17.19 -3.49
C LEU A 37 -5.67 -17.92 -2.74
N SER A 38 -6.13 -19.02 -3.32
CA SER A 38 -7.26 -19.85 -2.84
C SER A 38 -6.93 -20.73 -1.61
N VAL A 39 -5.68 -20.74 -1.18
CA VAL A 39 -5.17 -21.45 -0.01
C VAL A 39 -4.47 -20.39 0.86
N PRO A 40 -4.37 -20.53 2.20
CA PRO A 40 -3.37 -19.75 2.97
C PRO A 40 -1.98 -20.11 2.41
N ALA A 41 -1.58 -19.40 1.36
CA ALA A 41 -0.42 -19.75 0.59
C ALA A 41 0.82 -19.43 1.40
N SER A 42 1.73 -20.38 1.44
CA SER A 42 3.06 -20.39 2.06
C SER A 42 4.00 -19.25 1.65
N ARG A 43 3.53 -18.28 0.85
CA ARG A 43 4.30 -17.09 0.48
C ARG A 43 3.99 -15.98 1.46
N ASN A 44 5.06 -15.44 2.03
CA ASN A 44 4.94 -14.34 2.95
C ASN A 44 4.71 -13.03 2.19
N PRO A 45 3.75 -12.21 2.62
CA PRO A 45 3.41 -11.01 1.89
C PRO A 45 4.52 -9.97 1.97
N GLN A 46 4.61 -9.11 0.95
CA GLN A 46 5.57 -8.00 0.85
C GLN A 46 4.91 -6.62 0.99
N GLY A 47 3.64 -6.57 1.39
CA GLY A 47 2.89 -5.35 1.54
C GLY A 47 1.39 -5.57 1.52
N PHE A 48 0.67 -4.47 1.32
CA PHE A 48 -0.77 -4.42 1.27
C PHE A 48 -1.28 -4.07 -0.13
N LEU A 49 -2.47 -4.56 -0.44
CA LEU A 49 -3.25 -4.24 -1.62
C LEU A 49 -4.67 -3.86 -1.22
N SER A 50 -5.27 -2.96 -1.97
CA SER A 50 -6.69 -2.70 -1.86
C SER A 50 -7.31 -2.21 -3.16
N PHE A 51 -8.54 -2.68 -3.45
CA PHE A 51 -9.36 -2.11 -4.51
C PHE A 51 -10.12 -0.89 -4.01
N ARG A 52 -10.09 0.19 -4.79
CA ARG A 52 -10.75 1.46 -4.46
C ARG A 52 -11.45 2.04 -5.66
N THR A 53 -12.64 2.58 -5.42
CA THR A 53 -13.31 3.44 -6.40
C THR A 53 -12.88 4.89 -6.17
N LEU A 54 -12.15 5.45 -7.12
CA LEU A 54 -11.76 6.85 -7.09
C LEU A 54 -12.72 7.70 -7.93
N GLY A 55 -12.85 8.98 -7.58
CA GLY A 55 -13.75 9.93 -8.20
C GLY A 55 -15.10 9.99 -7.50
N LEU A 56 -15.59 11.21 -7.25
CA LEU A 56 -16.89 11.42 -6.60
C LEU A 56 -18.06 11.25 -7.58
N VAL A 57 -17.85 11.63 -8.84
CA VAL A 57 -18.85 11.61 -9.93
C VAL A 57 -18.47 10.57 -10.99
N LYS A 58 -17.32 10.75 -11.66
CA LYS A 58 -16.77 9.79 -12.62
C LYS A 58 -15.95 8.74 -11.88
N ARG A 59 -16.66 7.74 -11.34
CA ARG A 59 -16.11 6.64 -10.55
C ARG A 59 -15.25 5.72 -11.42
N PHE A 60 -14.04 5.44 -10.98
CA PHE A 60 -13.17 4.45 -11.61
C PHE A 60 -12.55 3.54 -10.56
N GLY A 61 -12.72 2.23 -10.75
CA GLY A 61 -12.07 1.22 -9.93
C GLY A 61 -10.57 1.24 -10.20
N THR A 62 -9.77 1.24 -9.14
CA THR A 62 -8.31 1.20 -9.20
C THR A 62 -7.78 0.28 -8.13
N LEU A 63 -6.62 -0.29 -8.41
CA LEU A 63 -5.83 -0.97 -7.40
C LEU A 63 -4.89 0.04 -6.74
N VAL A 64 -4.81 -0.04 -5.42
CA VAL A 64 -3.86 0.70 -4.61
C VAL A 64 -3.01 -0.32 -3.87
N ALA A 65 -1.69 -0.29 -4.04
CA ALA A 65 -0.78 -1.19 -3.36
C ALA A 65 0.36 -0.43 -2.70
N VAL A 66 0.68 -0.79 -1.46
CA VAL A 66 1.83 -0.29 -0.70
C VAL A 66 2.72 -1.48 -0.37
N PHE A 67 3.91 -1.54 -0.96
CA PHE A 67 4.73 -2.75 -0.90
C PHE A 67 6.23 -2.45 -0.93
N THR A 68 7.04 -3.46 -0.59
CA THR A 68 8.50 -3.40 -0.69
C THR A 68 9.05 -4.54 -1.52
N ASP A 69 10.17 -4.27 -2.22
CA ASP A 69 11.01 -5.29 -2.87
C ASP A 69 12.27 -5.63 -2.05
N GLY A 70 12.28 -5.26 -0.75
CA GLY A 70 13.42 -5.40 0.13
C GLY A 70 14.33 -4.17 0.16
N LYS A 71 14.30 -3.32 -0.87
CA LYS A 71 15.17 -2.13 -0.99
C LYS A 71 14.38 -0.83 -1.06
N THR A 72 13.22 -0.85 -1.70
CA THR A 72 12.37 0.33 -1.90
C THR A 72 11.03 0.14 -1.21
N LEU A 73 10.37 1.24 -0.86
CA LEU A 73 8.98 1.27 -0.41
C LEU A 73 8.16 1.98 -1.49
N LYS A 74 7.25 1.26 -2.14
CA LYS A 74 6.52 1.74 -3.31
C LYS A 74 5.03 1.87 -3.03
N LEU A 75 4.42 2.88 -3.64
CA LEU A 75 2.98 3.00 -3.82
C LEU A 75 2.65 2.81 -5.29
N ALA A 76 1.85 1.81 -5.63
CA ALA A 76 1.22 1.70 -6.95
C ALA A 76 -0.24 2.14 -6.88
N LEU A 77 -0.65 3.03 -7.79
CA LEU A 77 -1.94 3.71 -7.78
C LEU A 77 -2.25 4.28 -9.15
N ALA A 78 -3.39 3.88 -9.75
CA ALA A 78 -3.99 4.51 -10.92
C ALA A 78 -3.03 4.82 -12.08
N GLY A 79 -2.28 3.82 -12.57
CA GLY A 79 -1.32 4.05 -13.67
C GLY A 79 0.12 4.25 -13.21
N ASN A 80 0.35 4.57 -11.94
CA ASN A 80 1.60 5.17 -11.48
C ASN A 80 2.23 4.35 -10.35
N VAL A 81 3.56 4.43 -10.27
CA VAL A 81 4.36 3.88 -9.16
C VAL A 81 5.19 5.02 -8.57
N PHE A 82 5.08 5.23 -7.26
CA PHE A 82 5.78 6.26 -6.52
C PHE A 82 6.73 5.62 -5.52
N ASP A 83 7.96 6.12 -5.44
CA ASP A 83 8.89 5.79 -4.35
C ASP A 83 8.54 6.62 -3.11
N LEU A 84 8.20 5.93 -2.03
CA LEU A 84 7.88 6.53 -0.74
C LEU A 84 9.12 6.68 0.16
N LEU A 85 10.25 6.02 -0.15
CA LEU A 85 11.53 6.27 0.54
C LEU A 85 12.16 7.59 0.11
N ASP A 86 11.73 8.17 -1.01
CA ASP A 86 12.09 9.54 -1.37
C ASP A 86 11.78 10.49 -0.19
N GLY A 87 12.80 11.21 0.29
CA GLY A 87 12.69 12.13 1.42
C GLY A 87 11.73 13.31 1.16
N SER A 88 11.42 13.57 -0.12
CA SER A 88 10.49 14.59 -0.55
C SER A 88 9.03 14.10 -0.63
N ALA A 89 8.79 12.79 -0.53
CA ALA A 89 7.45 12.23 -0.61
C ALA A 89 6.62 12.61 0.62
N ARG A 90 5.49 13.30 0.39
CA ARG A 90 4.53 13.69 1.42
C ARG A 90 3.12 13.38 0.94
N ALA A 91 2.38 12.61 1.72
CA ALA A 91 1.01 12.28 1.46
C ALA A 91 0.10 12.74 2.61
N TYR A 92 -1.09 13.18 2.26
CA TYR A 92 -2.09 13.56 3.24
C TYR A 92 -3.49 13.28 2.72
N THR A 93 -4.41 13.13 3.66
CA THR A 93 -5.84 13.01 3.38
C THR A 93 -6.58 14.21 3.96
N LYS A 94 -7.62 14.66 3.29
CA LYS A 94 -8.49 15.76 3.74
C LYS A 94 -9.94 15.34 3.60
N THR A 95 -10.73 15.48 4.65
CA THR A 95 -12.18 15.28 4.59
C THR A 95 -12.82 16.36 3.73
N LEU A 96 -13.67 15.96 2.78
CA LEU A 96 -14.39 16.89 1.90
C LEU A 96 -15.83 17.12 2.39
N PHE A 97 -16.52 16.03 2.70
CA PHE A 97 -17.89 15.98 3.24
C PHE A 97 -18.08 14.61 3.91
N PRO A 98 -19.21 14.34 4.60
CA PRO A 98 -19.44 13.04 5.22
C PRO A 98 -19.24 11.90 4.21
N PHE A 99 -18.39 10.92 4.57
CA PHE A 99 -18.03 9.75 3.74
C PHE A 99 -17.12 9.99 2.53
N ALA A 100 -16.62 11.22 2.31
CA ALA A 100 -15.63 11.48 1.26
C ALA A 100 -14.37 12.21 1.72
N LYS A 101 -13.26 11.81 1.12
CA LYS A 101 -11.93 12.39 1.35
C LYS A 101 -11.28 12.75 0.01
N SER A 102 -10.29 13.62 0.07
CA SER A 102 -9.27 13.73 -0.97
C SER A 102 -7.96 13.14 -0.47
N PHE A 103 -7.26 12.42 -1.33
CA PHE A 103 -5.88 12.00 -1.14
C PHE A 103 -4.99 12.85 -2.02
N THR A 104 -3.86 13.29 -1.49
CA THR A 104 -2.84 14.02 -2.25
C THR A 104 -1.48 13.46 -1.89
N LEU A 105 -0.67 13.17 -2.92
CA LEU A 105 0.72 12.82 -2.83
C LEU A 105 1.55 13.90 -3.53
N GLU A 106 2.51 14.43 -2.79
CA GLU A 106 3.50 15.38 -3.26
C GLU A 106 4.88 14.71 -3.32
N GLN A 107 5.65 15.04 -4.35
CA GLN A 107 7.07 14.71 -4.47
C GLN A 107 7.80 15.95 -4.97
N ASN A 108 8.97 16.23 -4.39
CA ASN A 108 9.78 17.40 -4.73
C ASN A 108 8.99 18.73 -4.68
N GLY A 109 8.08 18.86 -3.71
CA GLY A 109 7.23 20.05 -3.52
C GLY A 109 6.15 20.26 -4.58
N LYS A 110 5.89 19.26 -5.44
CA LYS A 110 4.85 19.29 -6.48
C LYS A 110 3.84 18.18 -6.25
N VAL A 111 2.58 18.44 -6.57
CA VAL A 111 1.53 17.42 -6.55
C VAL A 111 1.82 16.38 -7.63
N ALA A 112 2.22 15.19 -7.20
CA ALA A 112 2.46 14.04 -8.07
C ALA A 112 1.16 13.29 -8.36
N PHE A 113 0.25 13.21 -7.38
CA PHE A 113 -1.06 12.61 -7.55
C PHE A 113 -2.11 13.26 -6.65
N ARG A 114 -3.33 13.41 -7.16
CA ARG A 114 -4.48 13.86 -6.36
C ARG A 114 -5.76 13.20 -6.84
N CYS A 115 -6.56 12.70 -5.90
CA CYS A 115 -7.90 12.23 -6.17
C CYS A 115 -8.87 12.61 -5.06
N SER A 116 -10.16 12.62 -5.39
CA SER A 116 -11.25 12.63 -4.40
C SER A 116 -11.97 11.29 -4.49
N TYR A 117 -12.38 10.72 -3.36
CA TYR A 117 -12.96 9.39 -3.30
C TYR A 117 -13.94 9.26 -2.13
N TRP A 118 -14.84 8.29 -2.25
CA TRP A 118 -15.69 7.83 -1.16
C TRP A 118 -14.88 6.85 -0.32
N PHE A 119 -14.68 7.11 0.97
CA PHE A 119 -13.88 6.22 1.83
C PHE A 119 -14.72 5.11 2.48
N ALA A 120 -16.04 5.27 2.48
CA ALA A 120 -17.00 4.24 2.78
C ALA A 120 -17.88 4.07 1.54
N GLU A 121 -17.89 2.88 0.95
CA GLU A 121 -18.95 2.53 0.01
C GLU A 121 -20.20 2.16 0.82
N ARG A 122 -21.39 2.37 0.24
CA ARG A 122 -22.69 2.39 0.95
C ARG A 122 -22.98 1.16 1.82
N ASP A 123 -22.32 0.03 1.57
CA ASP A 123 -22.57 -1.26 2.23
C ASP A 123 -21.41 -1.75 3.12
N ASP A 124 -20.26 -1.06 3.15
CA ASP A 124 -19.13 -1.39 4.03
C ASP A 124 -18.65 -0.12 4.76
N LEU A 125 -19.27 0.13 5.91
CA LEU A 125 -19.05 1.32 6.76
C LEU A 125 -17.74 1.29 7.56
N TRP A 126 -16.88 0.29 7.39
CA TRP A 126 -15.69 0.16 8.23
C TRP A 126 -14.57 1.11 7.77
N PRO A 127 -14.22 2.15 8.56
CA PRO A 127 -13.18 3.12 8.21
C PRO A 127 -11.78 2.49 8.07
N GLU A 128 -11.62 1.28 8.57
CA GLU A 128 -10.40 0.48 8.60
C GLU A 128 -10.02 0.00 7.19
N ASN A 129 -10.99 -0.02 6.27
CA ASN A 129 -10.77 -0.34 4.87
C ASN A 129 -10.30 0.88 4.07
N ASP A 130 -9.56 1.83 4.62
CA ASP A 130 -9.00 2.97 3.87
C ASP A 130 -7.47 2.95 3.92
N ILE A 131 -6.84 2.58 2.80
CA ILE A 131 -5.38 2.43 2.70
C ILE A 131 -4.66 3.79 2.61
N PHE A 132 -5.34 4.86 2.22
CA PHE A 132 -4.68 6.17 2.05
C PHE A 132 -4.16 6.78 3.37
N PRO A 133 -4.86 6.67 4.51
CA PRO A 133 -4.32 6.99 5.83
C PRO A 133 -3.03 6.24 6.21
N LEU A 134 -2.83 5.00 5.74
CA LEU A 134 -1.54 4.31 5.91
C LEU A 134 -0.45 5.05 5.15
N VAL A 135 -0.67 5.37 3.87
CA VAL A 135 0.31 6.11 3.05
C VAL A 135 0.65 7.45 3.68
N ALA A 136 -0.35 8.20 4.13
CA ALA A 136 -0.15 9.47 4.82
C ALA A 136 0.77 9.32 6.05
N ARG A 137 0.50 8.34 6.92
CA ARG A 137 1.36 8.05 8.09
C ARG A 137 2.78 7.67 7.69
N LEU A 138 2.96 6.82 6.69
CA LEU A 138 4.29 6.39 6.23
C LEU A 138 5.12 7.58 5.74
N THR A 139 4.50 8.52 5.02
CA THR A 139 5.22 9.70 4.49
C THR A 139 5.36 10.87 5.47
N ALA A 140 4.64 10.83 6.61
CA ALA A 140 4.70 11.89 7.61
C ALA A 140 6.03 11.89 8.39
N GLU A 141 6.58 10.70 8.64
CA GLU A 141 7.78 10.52 9.45
C GLU A 141 8.72 9.48 8.83
N GLU A 142 10.01 9.79 8.77
CA GLU A 142 11.01 8.85 8.24
C GLU A 142 11.05 7.54 9.03
N LYS A 143 10.83 7.63 10.35
CA LYS A 143 10.72 6.49 11.25
C LYS A 143 9.59 5.53 10.86
N ALA A 144 8.45 6.04 10.41
CA ALA A 144 7.33 5.21 9.98
C ALA A 144 7.70 4.37 8.74
N LYS A 145 8.45 4.95 7.80
CA LYS A 145 8.98 4.23 6.63
C LYS A 145 9.94 3.12 7.04
N SER A 146 10.90 3.42 7.92
CA SER A 146 11.89 2.45 8.38
C SER A 146 11.23 1.28 9.12
N ARG A 147 10.26 1.57 9.99
CA ARG A 147 9.49 0.53 10.70
C ARG A 147 8.71 -0.35 9.75
N PHE A 148 8.03 0.23 8.76
CA PHE A 148 7.31 -0.54 7.74
C PHE A 148 8.25 -1.45 6.97
N MET A 149 9.36 -0.92 6.46
CA MET A 149 10.36 -1.71 5.72
C MET A 149 10.88 -2.87 6.56
N LEU A 150 11.21 -2.62 7.83
CA LEU A 150 11.73 -3.65 8.73
C LEU A 150 10.72 -4.79 8.95
N VAL A 151 9.47 -4.45 9.31
CA VAL A 151 8.41 -5.44 9.53
C VAL A 151 8.14 -6.24 8.26
N TRP A 152 8.01 -5.56 7.11
CA TRP A 152 7.64 -6.23 5.87
C TRP A 152 8.76 -7.03 5.23
N ASN A 153 10.03 -6.64 5.42
CA ASN A 153 11.17 -7.45 5.01
C ASN A 153 11.27 -8.74 5.85
N ASP A 154 11.06 -8.65 7.16
CA ASP A 154 11.02 -9.81 8.04
C ASP A 154 9.84 -10.74 7.71
N ARG A 155 8.64 -10.19 7.48
CA ARG A 155 7.50 -10.97 6.97
C ARG A 155 7.89 -11.67 5.68
N ALA A 156 8.35 -10.95 4.66
CA ALA A 156 8.72 -11.52 3.36
C ALA A 156 9.72 -12.69 3.49
N ALA A 157 10.66 -12.59 4.44
CA ALA A 157 11.64 -13.64 4.75
C ALA A 157 11.08 -14.83 5.56
N GLY A 158 9.80 -14.81 5.94
CA GLY A 158 9.14 -15.87 6.72
C GLY A 158 9.43 -15.82 8.20
N GLN A 159 9.83 -14.66 8.70
CA GLN A 159 10.20 -14.48 10.10
C GLN A 159 8.99 -14.03 10.92
N ASP A 160 8.93 -14.50 12.17
CA ASP A 160 7.92 -14.07 13.12
C ASP A 160 8.15 -12.60 13.51
N VAL A 161 7.16 -11.75 13.21
CA VAL A 161 7.22 -10.32 13.50
C VAL A 161 6.91 -9.95 14.95
N THR A 162 6.61 -10.94 15.78
CA THR A 162 6.41 -10.77 17.22
C THR A 162 7.66 -11.12 18.04
N ARG A 163 8.75 -11.54 17.38
CA ARG A 163 9.99 -11.92 18.05
C ARG A 163 10.68 -10.74 18.76
N PRO A 164 11.32 -10.96 19.93
CA PRO A 164 11.96 -9.90 20.70
C PRO A 164 13.00 -9.10 19.92
N GLU A 165 13.76 -9.72 19.00
CA GLU A 165 14.81 -9.05 18.23
C GLU A 165 14.25 -7.97 17.30
N LEU A 166 13.07 -8.21 16.71
CA LEU A 166 12.41 -7.22 15.87
C LEU A 166 11.84 -6.09 16.73
N LEU A 167 11.18 -6.43 17.83
CA LEU A 167 10.61 -5.43 18.75
C LEU A 167 11.70 -4.49 19.29
N ASN A 168 12.84 -5.03 19.71
CA ASN A 168 13.99 -4.24 20.13
C ASN A 168 14.49 -3.31 19.01
N LYS A 169 14.58 -3.78 17.76
CA LYS A 169 14.95 -2.93 16.62
C LYS A 169 13.93 -1.82 16.36
N LEU A 170 12.64 -2.11 16.52
CA LEU A 170 11.56 -1.10 16.36
C LEU A 170 11.60 -0.05 17.48
N ASP A 171 11.96 -0.45 18.69
CA ASP A 171 12.14 0.44 19.85
C ASP A 171 13.34 1.38 19.68
N LEU A 172 14.42 0.90 19.06
CA LEU A 172 15.56 1.75 18.70
C LEU A 172 15.23 2.80 17.63
N LEU A 173 14.10 2.65 16.93
CA LEU A 173 13.57 3.63 15.97
C LEU A 173 12.57 4.61 16.62
N GLN A 174 12.38 4.59 17.95
CA GLN A 174 11.57 5.58 18.69
C GLN A 174 12.15 6.98 18.65
#